data_AF-A0A554VKF8-F1
#
_entry.id   AF-A0A554VKF8-F1
#
_cell.length_a   1.000
_cell.length_b   1.000
_cell.length_c   1.000
_cell.angle_alpha   90.00
_cell.angle_beta   90.00
_cell.angle_gamma   90.00
#
_symmetry.space_group_name_H-M   'P 1'
#
loop_
_entity.id
_entity.type
_entity.pdbx_description
1 polymer ?
#
loop_
_entity_poly.entity_id
_entity_poly.type
_entity_poly.pdbx_seq_one_letter_code
_entity_poly.pdbx_strand_id
1 'polypeptide(L)' 'MKKILNLTGVQKLSKEQQQEIKGAFGRATCCPNGRGCLISFGNQSFCEPGYCDRWGRCIFA' A
#
# COMPACT_ATOMS: atom_id res chain seq x y z
N MET A 1 3.37 2.64 20.06
CA MET A 1 1.97 2.47 19.59
C MET A 1 0.98 1.96 20.67
N LYS A 2 1.25 2.08 21.98
CA LYS A 2 0.32 1.58 23.01
C LYS A 2 -0.80 2.56 23.41
N LYS A 3 -0.66 3.86 23.10
CA LYS A 3 -1.55 4.92 23.60
C LYS A 3 -2.82 5.17 22.76
N ILE A 4 -2.86 4.74 21.50
CA ILE A 4 -4.03 4.92 20.60
C ILE A 4 -5.10 3.83 20.79
N LEU A 5 -4.71 2.64 21.27
CA LEU A 5 -5.60 1.48 21.37
C LEU A 5 -6.71 1.61 22.43
N ASN A 6 -6.60 2.58 23.34
CA ASN A 6 -7.56 2.78 24.44
C ASN A 6 -8.46 4.01 24.24
N LEU A 7 -8.46 4.61 23.05
CA LEU A 7 -9.39 5.69 22.73
C LEU A 7 -10.75 5.10 22.34
N THR A 8 -11.79 5.48 23.07
CA THR A 8 -13.18 5.10 22.77
C THR A 8 -13.53 5.53 21.35
N GLY A 9 -13.86 4.58 20.47
CA GLY A 9 -14.15 4.82 19.05
C GLY A 9 -13.04 4.44 18.06
N VAL A 10 -11.87 3.98 18.53
CA VAL A 10 -10.81 3.46 17.65
C VAL A 10 -10.70 1.94 17.79
N GLN A 11 -11.00 1.21 16.71
CA GLN A 11 -10.87 -0.25 16.67
C GLN A 11 -9.62 -0.65 15.87
N LYS A 12 -8.85 -1.61 16.38
CA LYS A 12 -7.74 -2.20 15.64
C LYS A 12 -8.29 -3.13 14.57
N LEU A 13 -8.15 -2.73 13.30
CA LEU A 13 -8.51 -3.57 12.16
C LEU A 13 -7.51 -4.71 11.98
N SER A 14 -8.02 -5.88 11.55
CA SER A 14 -7.17 -6.97 11.09
C SER A 14 -6.46 -6.57 9.78
N LYS A 15 -5.38 -7.28 9.41
CA LYS A 15 -4.68 -7.02 8.14
C LYS A 15 -5.57 -7.23 6.91
N GLU A 16 -6.53 -8.16 7.01
CA GLU A 16 -7.49 -8.46 5.95
C GLU A 16 -8.51 -7.33 5.83
N GLN A 17 -9.08 -6.88 6.95
CA GLN A 17 -9.97 -5.72 6.98
C GLN A 17 -9.28 -4.46 6.51
N GLN A 18 -7.97 -4.30 6.79
CA GLN A 18 -7.19 -3.20 6.26
C GLN A 18 -7.07 -3.24 4.74
N GLN A 19 -7.04 -4.41 4.08
CA GLN A 19 -7.00 -4.51 2.62
C GLN A 19 -8.33 -4.12 1.97
N GLU A 20 -9.44 -4.27 2.69
CA GLU A 20 -10.79 -3.91 2.21
C GLU A 20 -11.10 -2.41 2.34
N ILE A 21 -10.26 -1.64 3.05
CA ILE A 21 -10.43 -0.18 3.15
C ILE A 21 -10.17 0.42 1.77
N LYS A 22 -11.12 1.22 1.25
CA LYS A 22 -10.89 2.01 0.04
C LYS A 22 -9.72 2.98 0.26
N GLY A 23 -8.65 2.82 -0.52
CA GLY A 23 -7.39 3.55 -0.35
C GLY A 23 -6.35 2.81 0.48
N ALA A 24 -6.65 1.61 0.97
CA ALA A 24 -5.63 0.68 1.41
C ALA A 24 -4.69 0.41 0.26
N PHE A 25 -3.42 0.74 0.47
CA PHE A 25 -2.38 0.43 -0.47
C PHE A 25 -2.27 -1.09 -0.61
N GLY A 26 -2.87 -1.64 -1.66
CA GLY A 26 -2.57 -2.99 -2.12
C GLY A 26 -1.06 -3.14 -2.34
N ARG A 27 -0.56 -4.37 -2.41
CA ARG A 27 0.86 -4.60 -2.72
C ARG A 27 1.18 -3.89 -4.04
N ALA A 28 1.85 -2.74 -3.96
CA ALA A 28 2.28 -2.01 -5.13
C ALA A 28 3.23 -2.91 -5.92
N THR A 29 2.90 -3.14 -7.18
CA THR A 29 3.72 -3.92 -8.09
C THR A 29 4.75 -3.00 -8.73
N CYS A 30 5.75 -3.59 -9.36
CA CYS A 30 6.72 -2.84 -10.13
C CYS A 30 6.10 -2.28 -11.40
N CYS A 31 6.50 -1.06 -11.76
CA CYS A 31 6.18 -0.55 -13.09
C CYS A 31 6.83 -1.42 -14.18
N PRO A 32 6.20 -1.54 -15.36
CA PRO A 32 6.68 -2.40 -16.45
C PRO A 32 8.05 -1.99 -17.00
N ASN A 33 8.47 -0.75 -16.78
CA ASN A 33 9.80 -0.22 -17.07
C ASN A 33 10.87 -0.61 -16.02
N GLY A 34 10.50 -1.35 -14.97
CA GLY A 34 11.38 -1.77 -13.88
C GLY A 34 11.82 -0.65 -12.94
N ARG A 35 11.25 0.56 -13.07
CA ARG A 35 11.59 1.72 -12.24
C ARG A 35 10.32 2.35 -11.69
N GLY A 36 10.19 2.35 -10.37
CA GLY A 36 9.05 2.91 -9.67
C GLY A 36 7.95 1.91 -9.35
N CYS A 37 7.02 2.38 -8.53
CA CYS A 37 5.90 1.62 -8.03
C CYS A 37 4.65 1.92 -8.84
N LEU A 38 4.05 0.85 -9.35
CA LEU A 38 2.79 0.92 -10.05
C LEU A 38 1.68 1.09 -9.02
N ILE A 39 1.03 2.24 -9.07
CA ILE A 39 -0.20 2.50 -8.35
C ILE A 39 -1.34 2.35 -9.32
N SER A 40 -2.26 1.46 -9.01
CA SER A 40 -3.52 1.37 -9.74
C SER A 40 -4.61 2.02 -8.90
N PHE A 41 -5.17 3.11 -9.40
CA PHE A 41 -6.28 3.82 -8.78
C PHE A 41 -7.46 3.86 -9.75
N GLY A 42 -8.47 3.03 -9.49
CA GLY A 42 -9.58 2.82 -10.42
C GLY A 42 -9.08 2.27 -11.77
N ASN A 43 -9.41 2.96 -12.86
CA ASN A 43 -8.98 2.58 -14.23
C ASN A 43 -7.66 3.22 -14.67
N GLN A 44 -6.99 3.97 -13.79
CA GLN A 44 -5.72 4.60 -14.11
C GLN A 44 -4.59 3.91 -13.35
N SER A 45 -3.46 3.74 -14.01
CA SER A 45 -2.23 3.27 -13.39
C SER A 45 -1.12 4.28 -13.59
N PHE A 46 -0.43 4.63 -12.52
CA PHE A 46 0.65 5.61 -12.52
C PHE A 46 1.91 5.02 -11.88
N CYS A 47 3.06 5.45 -12.38
CA CYS A 47 4.36 5.06 -11.86
C CYS A 47 4.87 6.13 -10.92
N GLU A 48 4.87 5.83 -9.63
CA GLU A 48 5.49 6.67 -8.61
C GLU A 48 6.97 6.33 -8.45
N PRO A 49 7.82 7.31 -8.08
CA PRO A 49 9.21 7.05 -7.72
C PRO A 49 9.32 5.96 -6.64
N GLY A 50 10.22 5.01 -6.85
CA GLY A 50 10.38 3.87 -5.97
C GLY A 50 11.34 2.82 -6.52
N TYR A 51 11.64 1.84 -5.68
CA TYR A 51 12.54 0.73 -5.97
C TYR A 51 11.81 -0.60 -5.92
N CYS A 52 12.17 -1.48 -6.85
CA CYS A 52 11.67 -2.84 -6.90
C CYS A 52 12.64 -3.79 -6.21
N ASP A 53 12.12 -4.58 -5.28
CA ASP A 53 12.87 -5.69 -4.69
C ASP A 53 12.97 -6.88 -5.66
N ARG A 54 13.88 -7.83 -5.37
CA ARG A 54 14.06 -9.06 -6.17
C ARG A 54 12.84 -10.01 -6.13
N TRP A 55 11.86 -9.75 -5.27
CA TRP A 55 10.62 -10.51 -5.14
C TRP A 55 9.43 -9.81 -5.83
N GLY A 56 9.68 -8.74 -6.61
CA GLY A 56 8.65 -8.02 -7.35
C GLY A 56 7.78 -7.11 -6.50
N ARG A 57 8.18 -6.84 -5.25
CA ARG A 57 7.51 -5.86 -4.38
C ARG A 57 8.11 -4.48 -4.63
N CYS A 58 7.24 -3.49 -4.68
CA CYS A 58 7.71 -2.11 -4.78
C CYS A 58 7.79 -1.41 -3.42
N ILE A 59 8.85 -0.63 -3.26
CA ILE A 59 9.16 0.20 -2.09
C ILE A 59 9.16 1.65 -2.58
N PHE A 60 8.24 2.45 -2.06
CA PHE A 60 8.18 3.89 -2.31
C PHE A 60 9.42 4.57 -1.75
N ALA A 61 9.98 5.51 -2.51
CA ALA A 61 11.17 6.28 -2.15
C ALA A 61 10.97 7.76 -2.43
#